data_AF-A0A950LXR7-F1
#
_entry.id   AF-A0A950LXR7-F1
#
_cell.length_a   1.000
_cell.length_b   1.000
_cell.length_c   1.000
_cell.angle_alpha   90.00
_cell.angle_beta   90.00
_cell.angle_gamma   90.00
#
_symmetry.space_group_name_H-M   'P 1'
#
loop_
_entity.id
_entity.type
_entity.pdbx_description
1 polymer ?
#
loop_
_entity_poly.entity_id
_entity_poly.type
_entity_poly.pdbx_seq_one_letter_code
_entity_poly.pdbx_strand_id
1 'polypeptide(L)'
;MRQSLAPLEREPVSVHAPFVSYPGGQYRHEPAEERRTALLAALDGVQLGAYDERIVQWLAGWDVPVVAAIVSLLRRARHTAAQQAHRGGGEPR
;
A
#
# COMPACT_ATOMS: atom_id res chain seq x y z
N MET A 1 3.30 20.81 16.89
CA MET A 1 4.18 20.83 15.70
C MET A 1 3.44 20.23 14.52
N ARG A 2 3.29 21.00 13.43
CA ARG A 2 2.49 20.69 12.24
C ARG A 2 3.40 19.95 11.23
N GLN A 3 3.15 18.68 10.93
CA GLN A 3 3.93 17.95 9.93
C GLN A 3 3.55 18.44 8.52
N SER A 4 4.55 18.87 7.76
CA SER A 4 4.44 19.37 6.38
C SER A 4 4.06 18.24 5.42
N LEU A 5 3.11 18.52 4.52
CA LEU A 5 2.64 17.63 3.44
C LEU A 5 3.35 17.91 2.10
N ALA A 6 4.59 18.42 2.13
CA ALA A 6 5.37 18.61 0.91
C ALA A 6 5.60 17.27 0.17
N PRO A 7 5.78 17.29 -1.17
CA PRO A 7 6.28 16.13 -1.91
C PRO A 7 7.55 15.58 -1.23
N LEU A 8 7.76 14.27 -1.32
CA LEU A 8 8.92 13.62 -0.72
C LEU A 8 10.20 14.06 -1.45
N GLU A 9 10.83 15.15 -0.98
CA GLU A 9 12.13 15.66 -1.46
C GLU A 9 13.29 14.68 -1.20
N ARG A 10 13.04 13.63 -0.40
CA ARG A 10 13.94 12.50 -0.14
C ARG A 10 13.17 11.20 -0.17
N GLU A 11 13.83 10.16 -0.65
CA GLU A 11 13.30 8.80 -0.68
C GLU A 11 12.87 8.35 0.74
N PRO A 12 11.60 7.98 0.94
CA PRO A 12 11.12 7.54 2.24
C PRO A 12 11.75 6.20 2.60
N VAL A 13 12.57 6.19 3.64
CA VAL A 13 13.15 4.96 4.20
C VAL A 13 12.05 4.20 4.96
N SER A 14 11.73 2.99 4.51
CA SER A 14 10.62 2.19 5.05
C SER A 14 10.91 1.72 6.47
N VAL A 15 10.15 2.20 7.45
CA VAL A 15 10.24 1.80 8.87
C VAL A 15 9.64 0.41 9.14
N HIS A 16 8.91 -0.13 8.16
CA HIS A 16 8.59 -1.55 8.04
C HIS A 16 8.96 -1.96 6.62
N ALA A 17 10.01 -2.77 6.43
CA ALA A 17 10.29 -3.31 5.10
C ALA A 17 9.08 -4.18 4.67
N PRO A 18 8.34 -3.85 3.59
CA PRO A 18 7.11 -4.56 3.29
C PRO A 18 7.37 -5.96 2.72
N PHE A 19 8.61 -6.24 2.27
CA PHE A 19 9.09 -7.55 1.84
C PHE A 19 10.59 -7.60 2.16
N VAL A 20 11.09 -8.76 2.62
CA VAL A 20 12.51 -8.94 2.96
C VAL A 20 13.35 -8.70 1.72
N SER A 21 14.03 -7.55 1.65
CA SER A 21 15.18 -7.40 0.77
C SER A 21 16.28 -8.29 1.31
N TYR A 22 16.52 -9.44 0.69
CA TYR A 22 17.75 -10.19 0.94
C TYR A 22 18.87 -9.50 0.15
N PRO A 23 19.89 -8.91 0.82
CA PRO A 23 21.06 -8.43 0.11
C PRO A 23 21.74 -9.66 -0.52
N GLY A 24 21.62 -9.80 -1.85
CA GLY A 24 22.22 -10.90 -2.63
C GLY A 24 21.34 -12.14 -2.87
N GLY A 25 20.04 -12.12 -2.55
CA GLY A 25 19.14 -13.26 -2.82
C GLY A 25 18.64 -13.30 -4.27
N GLN A 26 18.64 -14.48 -4.90
CA GLN A 26 18.02 -14.70 -6.21
C GLN A 26 16.58 -14.15 -6.24
N TYR A 27 16.20 -13.45 -7.31
CA TYR A 27 14.81 -13.05 -7.56
C TYR A 27 13.91 -14.29 -7.48
N ARG A 28 13.28 -14.51 -6.32
CA ARG A 28 12.30 -15.57 -6.16
C ARG A 28 11.08 -15.13 -6.95
N HIS A 29 10.72 -15.91 -7.96
CA HIS A 29 9.48 -15.72 -8.71
C HIS A 29 8.33 -15.93 -7.72
N GLU A 30 7.81 -14.87 -7.11
CA GLU A 30 6.60 -14.99 -6.31
C GLU A 30 5.42 -15.30 -7.24
N PRO A 31 4.50 -16.21 -6.87
CA PRO A 31 3.29 -16.47 -7.62
C PRO A 31 2.42 -15.20 -7.75
N ALA A 32 1.71 -15.05 -8.87
CA ALA A 32 0.75 -13.96 -9.05
C ALA A 32 -0.34 -13.94 -7.96
N GLU A 33 -0.68 -15.11 -7.40
CA GLU A 33 -1.65 -15.24 -6.30
C GLU A 33 -1.20 -14.55 -5.00
N GLU A 34 0.10 -14.57 -4.68
CA GLU A 34 0.62 -13.88 -3.50
C GLU A 34 0.54 -12.37 -3.68
N ARG A 35 0.87 -11.87 -4.89
CA ARG A 35 0.72 -10.45 -5.25
C ARG A 35 -0.74 -10.00 -5.25
N ARG A 36 -1.65 -10.82 -5.77
CA ARG A 36 -3.10 -10.59 -5.73
C ARG A 36 -3.59 -10.48 -4.29
N THR A 37 -3.15 -11.39 -3.43
CA THR A 37 -3.49 -11.39 -2.00
C THR A 37 -3.01 -10.12 -1.31
N ALA A 38 -1.79 -9.66 -1.61
CA ALA A 38 -1.26 -8.42 -1.06
C ALA A 38 -2.06 -7.17 -1.49
N LEU A 39 -2.48 -7.12 -2.77
CA LEU A 39 -3.35 -6.05 -3.29
C LEU A 39 -4.72 -6.05 -2.59
N LEU A 40 -5.36 -7.22 -2.46
CA LEU A 40 -6.65 -7.35 -1.78
C LEU A 40 -6.56 -6.95 -0.30
N ALA A 41 -5.50 -7.37 0.41
CA ALA A 41 -5.27 -6.95 1.79
C ALA A 41 -5.02 -5.44 1.94
N ALA A 42 -4.47 -4.78 0.91
CA ALA A 42 -4.30 -3.34 0.90
C ALA A 42 -5.64 -2.60 0.72
N LEU A 43 -6.56 -3.21 -0.03
CA LEU A 43 -7.92 -2.74 -0.35
C LEU A 43 -8.99 -3.21 0.65
N ASP A 44 -8.61 -3.85 1.75
CA ASP A 44 -9.55 -4.29 2.78
C ASP A 44 -10.45 -3.13 3.25
N GLY A 45 -11.76 -3.40 3.33
CA GLY A 45 -12.80 -2.40 3.61
C GLY A 45 -13.26 -1.56 2.42
N VAL A 46 -12.67 -1.71 1.23
CA VAL A 46 -13.16 -1.09 -0.02
C VAL A 46 -14.13 -2.06 -0.70
N GLN A 47 -15.33 -1.59 -1.02
CA GLN A 47 -16.27 -2.37 -1.85
C GLN A 47 -15.78 -2.37 -3.29
N LEU A 48 -15.35 -3.54 -3.78
CA LEU A 48 -14.89 -3.72 -5.15
C LEU A 48 -16.04 -4.13 -6.06
N GLY A 49 -16.12 -3.52 -7.25
CA GLY A 49 -16.97 -3.98 -8.34
C GLY A 49 -16.26 -5.03 -9.20
N ALA A 50 -17.02 -5.68 -10.09
CA ALA A 50 -16.48 -6.71 -10.99
C ALA A 50 -15.32 -6.22 -11.88
N TYR A 51 -15.29 -4.92 -12.22
CA TYR A 51 -14.17 -4.35 -12.98
C TYR A 51 -12.93 -4.09 -12.11
N ASP A 52 -13.13 -3.72 -10.85
CA ASP A 52 -12.02 -3.54 -9.90
C ASP A 52 -11.32 -4.86 -9.60
N GLU A 53 -12.08 -5.96 -9.49
CA GLU A 53 -11.51 -7.30 -9.36
C GLU A 53 -10.65 -7.67 -10.58
N ARG A 54 -11.08 -7.29 -11.79
CA ARG A 54 -10.29 -7.49 -13.02
C ARG A 54 -9.04 -6.63 -13.03
N ILE A 55 -9.11 -5.40 -12.52
CA ILE A 55 -7.94 -4.53 -12.35
C ILE A 55 -6.95 -5.15 -11.36
N VAL A 56 -7.42 -5.64 -10.21
CA VAL A 56 -6.57 -6.31 -9.21
C VAL A 56 -5.91 -7.56 -9.80
N GLN A 57 -6.66 -8.36 -10.56
CA GLN A 57 -6.12 -9.53 -11.25
C GLN A 57 -5.06 -9.13 -12.28
N TRP A 58 -5.30 -8.09 -13.07
CA TRP A 58 -4.35 -7.57 -14.05
C TRP A 58 -3.08 -7.04 -13.38
N LEU A 59 -3.21 -6.27 -12.30
CA LEU A 59 -2.09 -5.74 -11.51
C LEU A 59 -1.24 -6.85 -10.89
N ALA A 60 -1.84 -7.95 -10.45
CA ALA A 60 -1.10 -9.11 -9.94
C ALA A 60 -0.18 -9.77 -10.98
N GLY A 61 -0.41 -9.53 -12.27
CA GLY A 61 0.46 -9.98 -13.36
C GLY A 61 1.77 -9.19 -13.49
N TRP A 62 1.88 -8.01 -12.88
CA TRP A 62 3.08 -7.17 -12.92
C TRP A 62 4.17 -7.69 -11.97
N ASP A 63 5.38 -7.14 -12.11
CA ASP A 63 6.52 -7.49 -11.28
C ASP A 63 6.33 -7.10 -9.80
N VAL A 64 7.08 -7.77 -8.93
CA VAL A 64 7.01 -7.59 -7.48
C VAL A 64 7.27 -6.14 -7.06
N PRO A 65 8.32 -5.42 -7.56
CA PRO A 65 8.53 -4.01 -7.25
C PRO A 65 7.31 -3.11 -7.53
N VAL A 66 6.67 -3.26 -8.69
CA VAL A 66 5.48 -2.47 -9.05
C VAL A 66 4.33 -2.75 -8.09
N VAL A 67 4.00 -4.02 -7.84
CA VAL A 67 2.90 -4.38 -6.94
C VAL A 67 3.17 -3.90 -5.51
N ALA A 68 4.41 -4.04 -5.02
CA ALA A 68 4.80 -3.58 -3.70
C ALA A 68 4.67 -2.05 -3.55
N ALA A 69 5.03 -1.29 -4.57
CA ALA A 69 4.88 0.16 -4.58
C ALA A 69 3.41 0.57 -4.47
N ILE A 70 2.51 -0.06 -5.23
CA ILE A 70 1.07 0.20 -5.20
C ILE A 70 0.48 -0.15 -3.83
N VAL A 71 0.78 -1.34 -3.29
CA VAL A 71 0.33 -1.76 -1.95
C VAL A 71 0.78 -0.76 -0.87
N SER A 72 2.03 -0.29 -0.95
CA SER A 72 2.58 0.71 -0.02
C SER A 72 1.85 2.06 -0.11
N LEU A 73 1.50 2.52 -1.31
CA LEU A 73 0.73 3.75 -1.51
C LEU A 73 -0.69 3.63 -0.93
N LEU A 74 -1.39 2.53 -1.21
CA LEU A 74 -2.75 2.28 -0.69
C LEU A 74 -2.78 2.23 0.84
N ARG A 75 -1.82 1.54 1.46
CA ARG A 75 -1.68 1.48 2.93
C ARG A 75 -1.45 2.87 3.54
N ARG A 76 -0.59 3.70 2.93
CA ARG A 76 -0.34 5.06 3.40
C ARG A 76 -1.56 5.96 3.28
N ALA A 77 -2.26 5.92 2.14
CA ALA A 77 -3.48 6.69 1.93
C ALA A 77 -4.53 6.37 3.01
N ARG A 78 -4.72 5.09 3.33
CA ARG A 78 -5.62 4.63 4.38
C ARG A 78 -5.19 5.10 5.78
N HIS A 79 -3.90 5.01 6.10
CA HIS A 79 -3.39 5.51 7.37
C HIS A 79 -3.63 7.02 7.52
N THR A 80 -3.40 7.80 6.46
CA THR A 80 -3.68 9.24 6.45
C THR A 80 -5.17 9.53 6.64
N ALA A 81 -6.06 8.80 5.98
CA ALA A 81 -7.51 8.94 6.15
C ALA A 81 -7.94 8.65 7.60
N ALA A 82 -7.41 7.57 8.21
CA ALA A 82 -7.69 7.24 9.60
C ALA A 82 -7.20 8.32 10.58
N GLN A 83 -6.02 8.89 10.33
CA GLN A 83 -5.49 10.01 11.13
C GLN A 83 -6.35 11.27 11.03
N GLN A 84 -6.91 11.57 9.85
CA GLN A 84 -7.82 12.71 9.66
C GLN A 84 -9.14 12.49 10.40
N ALA A 85 -9.73 11.30 10.32
CA ALA A 85 -10.95 10.95 11.04
C ALA A 85 -10.77 11.08 12.57
N HIS A 86 -9.64 10.63 13.11
CA HIS A 86 -9.34 10.76 14.54
C HIS A 86 -9.17 12.23 14.98
N ARG A 87 -8.63 13.11 14.12
CA ARG A 87 -8.51 14.55 14.40
C ARG A 87 -9.85 15.29 14.34
N GLY A 88 -10.80 14.83 13.52
CA GLY A 88 -12.13 15.44 13.38
C GLY A 88 -13.14 15.04 14.46
N GLY A 89 -12.92 13.93 15.17
CA GLY A 89 -13.79 13.44 16.25
C GLY A 89 -13.54 14.03 17.64
N GLY A 90 -12.64 15.03 17.76
CA GLY A 90 -12.14 15.57 19.02
C GLY A 90 -12.75 16.90 19.48
N GLU A 91 -13.87 17.36 18.93
CA GLU A 91 -14.58 18.55 19.42
C GLU A 91 -15.81 18.16 20.27
N PRO A 92 -15.74 18.21 21.61
CA PRO A 92 -16.92 18.26 22.44
C PRO A 92 -17.49 19.70 22.43
N ARG A 93 -18.78 19.84 22.11
CA ARG A 93 -19.57 21.02 22.49
C ARG A 93 -20.13 20.84 23.89
#